data_AF-A0A950DXI8-F1
#
_entry.id   AF-A0A950DXI8-F1
#
_cell.length_a   1.000
_cell.length_b   1.000
_cell.length_c   1.000
_cell.angle_alpha   90.00
_cell.angle_beta   90.00
_cell.angle_gamma   90.00
#
_symmetry.space_group_name_H-M   'P 1'
#
loop_
_entity.id
_entity.type
_entity.pdbx_description
1 polymer ?
#
loop_
_entity_poly.entity_id
_entity_poly.type
_entity_poly.pdbx_seq_one_letter_code
_entity_poly.pdbx_strand_id
1 'polypeptide(L)'
;MLLNRVGHTAAWVLLWGTAAAAQVMTPSDLKDPSSQRLQQQYMPQLKAAGERVADLQFPYHFYLSRTLDVSEREEQTLPHASIRFDKLDRRAVLAITGNYYASYSTKLLNSNQRARQTFQDVLLPL
;
A
#
# COMPACT_ATOMS: atom_id res chain seq x y z
N MET A 1 -23.49 -37.43 -46.37
CA MET A 1 -22.18 -37.12 -45.74
C MET A 1 -22.29 -35.72 -45.15
N LEU A 2 -22.01 -35.59 -43.86
CA LEU A 2 -22.46 -34.53 -42.96
C LEU A 2 -21.92 -33.12 -43.29
N LEU A 3 -22.82 -32.13 -43.31
CA LEU A 3 -22.50 -30.72 -43.06
C LEU A 3 -22.39 -30.53 -41.54
N ASN A 4 -21.23 -30.13 -41.03
CA ASN A 4 -21.14 -29.49 -39.73
C ASN A 4 -19.89 -28.60 -39.64
N ARG A 5 -20.04 -27.31 -39.97
CA ARG A 5 -19.03 -26.29 -39.68
C ARG A 5 -19.41 -25.63 -38.36
N VAL A 6 -18.70 -25.98 -37.30
CA VAL A 6 -18.79 -25.37 -35.99
C VAL A 6 -18.28 -23.93 -36.11
N GLY A 7 -19.18 -22.95 -36.05
CA GLY A 7 -18.83 -21.54 -35.96
C GLY A 7 -18.30 -21.24 -34.56
N HIS A 8 -17.04 -20.80 -34.48
CA HIS A 8 -16.40 -20.39 -33.23
C HIS A 8 -17.12 -19.16 -32.65
N THR A 9 -17.72 -19.30 -31.48
CA THR A 9 -18.18 -18.18 -30.66
C THR A 9 -16.96 -17.50 -30.03
N ALA A 10 -16.62 -16.30 -30.48
CA ALA A 10 -15.60 -15.47 -29.86
C ALA A 10 -16.11 -14.93 -28.52
N ALA A 11 -15.59 -15.45 -27.40
CA ALA A 11 -15.89 -14.96 -26.07
C ALA A 11 -14.97 -13.76 -25.75
N TRP A 12 -15.55 -12.58 -25.61
CA TRP A 12 -14.86 -11.39 -25.11
C TRP A 12 -14.73 -11.49 -23.59
N VAL A 13 -13.55 -11.85 -23.10
CA VAL A 13 -13.24 -11.76 -21.67
C VAL A 13 -12.92 -10.30 -21.36
N LEU A 14 -13.88 -9.60 -20.75
CA LEU A 14 -13.63 -8.32 -20.08
C LEU A 14 -12.79 -8.61 -18.82
N LEU A 15 -11.48 -8.41 -18.91
CA LEU A 15 -10.60 -8.33 -17.75
C LEU A 15 -11.00 -7.10 -16.93
N TRP A 16 -11.75 -7.31 -15.86
CA TRP A 16 -11.94 -6.30 -14.82
C TRP A 16 -10.59 -6.07 -14.17
N GLY A 17 -9.91 -4.99 -14.56
CA GLY A 17 -8.76 -4.50 -13.83
C GLY A 17 -9.21 -4.19 -12.40
N THR A 18 -8.64 -4.89 -11.42
CA THR A 18 -8.79 -4.53 -10.01
C THR A 18 -8.40 -3.07 -9.89
N ALA A 19 -9.35 -2.21 -9.50
CA ALA A 19 -9.04 -0.83 -9.17
C ALA A 19 -7.96 -0.88 -8.09
N ALA A 20 -6.72 -0.54 -8.45
CA ALA A 20 -5.62 -0.48 -7.51
C ALA A 20 -6.09 0.39 -6.35
N ALA A 21 -6.09 -0.17 -5.12
CA ALA A 21 -6.44 0.59 -3.94
C ALA A 21 -5.61 1.88 -3.97
N ALA A 22 -6.25 3.03 -3.84
CA ALA A 22 -5.55 4.30 -3.92
C ALA A 22 -4.60 4.41 -2.72
N GLN A 23 -3.33 4.06 -2.92
CA GLN A 23 -2.29 4.05 -1.89
C GLN A 23 -1.77 5.44 -1.53
N VAL A 24 -2.05 6.41 -2.39
CA VAL A 24 -1.59 7.79 -2.31
C VAL A 24 -2.74 8.66 -1.84
N MET A 25 -2.49 9.50 -0.85
CA MET A 25 -3.50 10.41 -0.31
C MET A 25 -3.88 11.48 -1.34
N THR A 26 -5.17 11.84 -1.42
CA THR A 26 -5.60 12.87 -2.37
C THR A 26 -5.09 14.24 -1.91
N PRO A 27 -4.72 15.17 -2.82
CA PRO A 27 -4.17 16.47 -2.43
C PRO A 27 -5.08 17.22 -1.45
N SER A 28 -6.40 17.19 -1.67
CA SER A 28 -7.39 17.86 -0.81
C SER A 28 -7.44 17.33 0.62
N ASP A 29 -6.98 16.10 0.88
CA ASP A 29 -6.95 15.53 2.22
C ASP A 29 -5.77 16.04 3.06
N LEU A 30 -4.73 16.62 2.43
CA LEU A 30 -3.55 17.12 3.13
C LEU A 30 -3.85 18.48 3.78
N LYS A 31 -3.38 18.70 5.00
CA LYS A 31 -3.63 19.96 5.75
C LYS A 31 -2.76 21.13 5.27
N ASP A 32 -1.53 20.86 4.84
CA ASP A 32 -0.55 21.91 4.51
C ASP A 32 -0.56 22.25 3.00
N PRO A 33 -0.76 23.53 2.61
CA PRO A 33 -0.84 23.92 1.20
C PRO A 33 0.42 23.67 0.37
N SER A 34 1.62 23.63 0.97
CA SER A 34 2.82 23.25 0.22
C SER A 34 2.91 21.75 0.01
N SER A 35 2.51 20.94 1.01
CA SER A 35 2.40 19.49 0.82
C SER A 35 1.32 19.15 -0.21
N GLN A 36 0.18 19.85 -0.23
CA GLN A 36 -0.85 19.69 -1.27
C GLN A 36 -0.28 19.89 -2.68
N ARG A 37 0.49 20.98 -2.89
CA ARG A 37 1.13 21.28 -4.17
C ARG A 37 2.13 20.20 -4.59
N LEU A 38 2.98 19.75 -3.66
CA LEU A 38 3.92 18.65 -3.92
C LEU A 38 3.18 17.35 -4.24
N GLN A 39 2.12 17.03 -3.49
CA GLN A 39 1.28 15.86 -3.72
C GLN A 39 0.69 15.87 -5.13
N GLN A 40 0.16 17.02 -5.58
CA GLN A 40 -0.40 17.17 -6.91
C GLN A 40 0.68 17.08 -8.00
N GLN A 41 1.81 17.74 -7.79
CA GLN A 41 2.91 17.78 -8.75
C GLN A 41 3.55 16.40 -8.99
N TYR A 42 3.69 15.59 -7.93
CA TYR A 42 4.38 14.30 -7.98
C TYR A 42 3.42 13.10 -7.91
N MET A 43 2.12 13.31 -8.13
CA MET A 43 1.10 12.25 -8.02
C MET A 43 1.45 10.98 -8.83
N PRO A 44 1.93 11.05 -10.09
CA PRO A 44 2.33 9.85 -10.83
C PRO A 44 3.46 9.07 -10.15
N GLN A 45 4.47 9.77 -9.63
CA GLN A 45 5.63 9.17 -8.96
C GLN A 45 5.22 8.53 -7.64
N LEU A 46 4.32 9.16 -6.88
CA LEU A 46 3.80 8.61 -5.64
C LEU A 46 3.00 7.33 -5.88
N LYS A 47 2.20 7.27 -6.97
CA LYS A 47 1.47 6.05 -7.35
C LYS A 47 2.43 4.92 -7.71
N ALA A 48 3.43 5.22 -8.54
CA ALA A 48 4.46 4.24 -8.89
C ALA A 48 5.27 3.78 -7.66
N ALA A 49 5.50 4.64 -6.67
CA ALA A 49 6.11 4.24 -5.40
C ALA A 49 5.21 3.28 -4.62
N GLY A 50 3.91 3.59 -4.52
CA GLY A 50 2.95 2.69 -3.87
C GLY A 50 2.86 1.32 -4.52
N GLU A 51 2.84 1.26 -5.85
CA GLU A 51 2.84 -0.01 -6.60
C GLU A 51 4.08 -0.84 -6.26
N ARG A 52 5.26 -0.23 -6.28
CA ARG A 52 6.51 -0.93 -5.88
C ARG A 52 6.47 -1.42 -4.44
N VAL A 53 5.89 -0.65 -3.52
CA VAL A 53 5.74 -1.07 -2.12
C VAL A 53 4.79 -2.26 -2.00
N ALA A 54 3.69 -2.29 -2.77
CA ALA A 54 2.77 -3.43 -2.80
C ALA A 54 3.39 -4.70 -3.41
N ASP A 55 4.38 -4.55 -4.29
CA ASP A 55 5.10 -5.68 -4.87
C ASP A 55 6.15 -6.28 -3.92
N LEU A 56 6.51 -5.58 -2.84
CA LEU A 56 7.45 -6.09 -1.84
C LEU A 56 6.85 -7.31 -1.12
N GLN A 57 7.69 -8.33 -0.94
CA GLN A 57 7.33 -9.51 -0.16
C GLN A 57 7.75 -9.30 1.29
N PHE A 58 6.77 -9.27 2.18
CA PHE A 58 6.99 -9.19 3.61
C PHE A 58 6.72 -10.55 4.27
N PRO A 59 7.41 -10.92 5.36
CA PRO A 59 7.17 -12.18 6.07
C PRO A 59 5.76 -12.33 6.64
N TYR A 60 5.08 -11.21 6.89
CA TYR A 60 3.71 -11.11 7.35
C TYR A 60 3.00 -10.04 6.53
N HIS A 61 1.67 -9.99 6.56
CA HIS A 61 0.93 -8.99 5.78
C HIS A 61 1.27 -7.58 6.24
N PHE A 62 1.60 -6.74 5.25
CA PHE A 62 1.80 -5.31 5.41
C PHE A 62 0.75 -4.57 4.59
N TYR A 63 0.04 -3.65 5.23
CA TYR A 63 -0.97 -2.82 4.59
C TYR A 63 -0.55 -1.36 4.68
N LEU A 64 -0.51 -0.69 3.53
CA LEU A 64 -0.45 0.77 3.48
C LEU A 64 -1.74 1.31 4.10
N SER A 65 -1.64 1.95 5.26
CA SER A 65 -2.80 2.36 6.06
C SER A 65 -2.57 3.68 6.76
N ARG A 66 -3.64 4.48 6.88
CA ARG A 66 -3.62 5.73 7.68
C ARG A 66 -4.01 5.50 9.12
N THR A 67 -4.83 4.49 9.38
CA THR A 67 -5.32 4.17 10.72
C THR A 67 -4.43 3.08 11.27
N LEU A 68 -3.81 3.33 12.41
CA LEU A 68 -2.93 2.36 13.07
C LEU A 68 -3.68 1.65 14.19
N ASP A 69 -3.08 0.57 14.70
CA ASP A 69 -3.57 -0.18 15.86
C ASP A 69 -4.96 -0.81 15.69
N VAL A 70 -5.28 -1.23 14.46
CA VAL A 70 -6.52 -1.95 14.13
C VAL A 70 -6.25 -3.43 13.90
N SER A 71 -7.24 -4.28 14.15
CA SER A 71 -7.11 -5.70 13.82
C SER A 71 -7.02 -5.92 12.31
N GLU A 72 -6.41 -7.02 11.88
CA GLU A 72 -6.27 -7.33 10.45
C GLU A 72 -7.62 -7.50 9.74
N ARG A 73 -8.66 -7.93 10.47
CA ARG A 73 -10.02 -7.99 9.94
C ARG A 73 -10.60 -6.61 9.67
N GLU A 74 -10.36 -5.65 10.56
CA GLU A 74 -10.82 -4.27 10.38
C GLU A 74 -10.05 -3.59 9.23
N GLU A 75 -8.74 -3.81 9.15
CA GLU A 75 -7.86 -3.25 8.11
C GLU A 75 -8.37 -3.49 6.69
N GLN A 76 -8.91 -4.68 6.41
CA GLN A 76 -9.45 -5.04 5.09
C GLN A 76 -10.58 -4.12 4.60
N THR A 77 -11.18 -3.33 5.49
CA THR A 77 -12.27 -2.41 5.17
C THR A 77 -11.85 -0.94 5.18
N LEU A 78 -10.59 -0.64 5.52
CA LEU A 78 -10.10 0.72 5.69
C LEU A 78 -9.52 1.30 4.40
N PRO A 79 -9.50 2.63 4.25
CA PRO A 79 -8.82 3.28 3.14
C PRO A 79 -7.29 3.10 3.22
N HIS A 80 -6.69 2.51 2.18
CA HIS A 80 -5.25 2.23 2.12
C HIS A 80 -4.37 3.40 1.65
N ALA A 81 -4.87 4.64 1.73
CA ALA A 81 -4.22 5.83 1.18
C ALA A 81 -3.20 6.45 2.13
N SER A 82 -2.02 5.84 2.28
CA SER A 82 -1.05 6.25 3.32
C SER A 82 0.13 7.08 2.85
N ILE A 83 0.45 7.07 1.55
CA ILE A 83 1.61 7.77 0.98
C ILE A 83 1.27 9.25 0.76
N ARG A 84 2.05 10.15 1.36
CA ARG A 84 1.83 11.60 1.25
C ARG A 84 3.09 12.42 1.46
N PHE A 85 3.13 13.62 0.91
CA PHE A 85 4.04 14.65 1.39
C PHE A 85 3.61 15.18 2.76
N ASP A 86 4.58 15.43 3.61
CA ASP A 86 4.39 16.02 4.94
C ASP A 86 5.52 17.01 5.26
N LYS A 87 5.47 17.63 6.45
CA LYS A 87 6.51 18.54 6.94
C LYS A 87 7.13 18.04 8.24
N LEU A 88 8.45 17.93 8.24
CA LEU A 88 9.26 17.73 9.44
C LEU A 88 10.25 18.88 9.57
N ASP A 89 10.17 19.66 10.66
CA ASP A 89 11.02 20.83 10.91
C ASP A 89 11.16 21.78 9.69
N ARG A 90 10.02 22.09 9.05
CA ARG A 90 9.88 22.90 7.83
C ARG A 90 10.47 22.29 6.55
N ARG A 91 11.00 21.08 6.59
CA ARG A 91 11.47 20.35 5.42
C ARG A 91 10.35 19.50 4.86
N ALA A 92 10.21 19.48 3.54
CA ALA A 92 9.31 18.55 2.87
C ALA A 92 9.87 17.13 3.02
N VAL A 93 9.02 16.21 3.45
CA VAL A 93 9.34 14.78 3.59
C VAL A 93 8.26 13.95 2.90
N LEU A 94 8.61 12.73 2.52
CA LEU A 94 7.65 11.72 2.12
C LEU A 94 7.30 10.87 3.35
N ALA A 95 6.03 10.85 3.73
CA ALA A 95 5.52 10.03 4.81
C ALA A 95 4.80 8.81 4.23
N ILE A 96 5.14 7.63 4.77
CA ILE A 96 4.47 6.36 4.49
C ILE A 96 4.04 5.79 5.84
N THR A 97 2.79 5.39 5.96
CA THR A 97 2.27 4.73 7.16
C THR A 97 1.64 3.39 6.79
N GLY A 98 1.65 2.44 7.72
CA GLY A 98 1.09 1.13 7.48
C GLY A 98 1.08 0.23 8.71
N ASN A 99 0.26 -0.80 8.64
CA ASN A 99 0.13 -1.83 9.67
C ASN A 99 0.87 -3.09 9.22
N TYR A 100 1.68 -3.64 10.12
CA TYR A 100 2.43 -4.88 9.90
C TYR A 100 1.98 -5.94 10.92
N TYR A 101 1.30 -6.97 10.44
CA TYR A 101 0.64 -7.98 11.28
C TYR A 101 1.57 -9.13 11.67
N ALA A 102 2.72 -8.80 12.26
CA ALA A 102 3.69 -9.79 12.70
C ALA A 102 3.20 -10.58 13.93
N SER A 103 3.41 -11.90 13.90
CA SER A 103 3.15 -12.80 15.02
C SER A 103 4.46 -13.26 15.67
N TYR A 104 5.16 -12.33 16.34
CA TYR A 104 6.43 -12.64 17.00
C TYR A 104 6.21 -13.39 18.33
N SER A 105 7.04 -14.41 18.57
CA SER A 105 7.03 -15.12 19.85
C SER A 105 7.51 -14.22 20.99
N THR A 106 6.63 -13.96 21.95
CA THR A 106 6.97 -13.24 23.19
C THR A 106 7.86 -14.04 24.13
N LYS A 107 7.99 -15.35 23.91
CA LYS A 107 8.89 -16.24 24.68
C LYS A 107 10.32 -16.23 24.14
N LEU A 108 10.49 -16.04 22.83
CA LEU A 108 11.79 -16.11 22.16
C LEU A 108 12.41 -14.73 21.91
N LEU A 109 11.59 -13.70 21.75
CA LEU A 109 12.04 -12.34 21.41
C LEU A 109 11.56 -11.32 22.43
N ASN A 110 12.51 -10.55 22.97
CA ASN A 110 12.22 -9.35 23.75
C ASN A 110 11.81 -8.17 22.85
N SER A 111 11.37 -7.07 23.47
CA SER A 111 10.86 -5.90 22.73
C SER A 111 11.87 -5.29 21.75
N ASN A 112 13.15 -5.19 22.14
CA ASN A 112 14.19 -4.64 21.26
C ASN A 112 14.46 -5.56 20.07
N GLN A 113 14.44 -6.87 20.28
CA GLN A 113 14.59 -7.85 19.20
C GLN A 113 13.42 -7.81 18.22
N ARG A 114 12.18 -7.67 18.71
CA ARG A 114 10.99 -7.51 17.85
C ARG A 114 11.06 -6.21 17.03
N ALA A 115 11.47 -5.10 17.66
CA ALA A 115 11.63 -3.82 16.96
C ALA A 115 12.70 -3.91 15.85
N ARG A 116 13.85 -4.55 16.15
CA ARG A 116 14.91 -4.79 15.16
C ARG A 116 14.42 -5.67 14.01
N GLN A 117 13.69 -6.73 14.32
CA GLN A 117 13.14 -7.63 13.31
C GLN A 117 12.16 -6.88 12.39
N THR A 118 11.21 -6.12 12.94
CA THR A 118 10.30 -5.29 12.13
C THR A 118 11.04 -4.27 11.27
N PHE A 119 12.11 -3.65 11.80
CA PHE A 119 12.93 -2.74 11.01
C PHE A 119 13.57 -3.46 9.81
N GLN A 120 14.11 -4.66 10.02
CA GLN A 120 14.74 -5.45 8.97
C GLN A 120 13.73 -5.95 7.94
N ASP A 121 12.56 -6.39 8.40
CA ASP A 121 11.55 -7.02 7.56
C ASP A 121 10.75 -5.99 6.75
N VAL A 122 10.56 -4.78 7.28
CA VAL A 122 9.66 -3.78 6.69
C VAL A 122 10.37 -2.49 6.30
N LEU A 123 11.15 -1.89 7.20
CA LEU A 123 11.70 -0.55 6.95
C LEU A 123 12.93 -0.56 6.03
N LEU A 124 13.74 -1.62 6.03
CA LEU A 124 14.89 -1.73 5.11
C LEU A 124 14.49 -1.98 3.64
N PRO A 125 13.47 -2.80 3.33
CA PRO A 125 13.02 -3.00 1.94
C PRO A 125 12.27 -1.83 1.32
N LEU A 126 11.71 -0.92 2.14
CA LEU A 126 11.01 0.31 1.70
C LEU A 126 11.97 1.41 1.26
#